data_AF-A0A378VVF9-F1
#
_entry.id   AF-A0A378VVF9-F1
#
_cell.length_a   1.000
_cell.length_b   1.000
_cell.length_c   1.000
_cell.angle_alpha   90.00
_cell.angle_beta   90.00
_cell.angle_gamma   90.00
#
_symmetry.space_group_name_H-M   'P 1'
#
loop_
_entity.id
_entity.type
_entity.pdbx_description
1 polymer ?
#
loop_
_entity_poly.entity_id
_entity_poly.type
_entity_poly.pdbx_seq_one_letter_code
_entity_poly.pdbx_strand_id
1 'polypeptide(L)'
;MAETVRPLEQIQSGNYRAFLYDHLMTQTETRPAASYFYQVFLGMSIAASSRKLTQDFFEWTRNFIDNSDLSDDAKLDAHEALRVTLKSAEATISVNNFAQNHLPQEKRTTYTEFMVEKDFPQNAVSKDIEYIKTRLRKRRSYGFSNGVVILTPPEHTQDYMEIAPTEDGEYTVVLIKGQLQQQK
;
A
#
# COMPACT_ATOMS: atom_id res chain seq x y z
N MET A 1 1.56 8.78 49.11
CA MET A 1 1.47 8.52 47.66
C MET A 1 1.66 9.87 47.00
N ALA A 2 2.82 10.13 46.41
CA ALA A 2 3.14 11.45 45.85
C ALA A 2 2.61 11.51 44.41
N GLU A 3 1.63 12.38 44.19
CA GLU A 3 1.13 12.74 42.87
C GLU A 3 2.25 13.49 42.16
N THR A 4 2.82 12.86 41.13
CA THR A 4 3.91 13.46 40.32
C THR A 4 3.31 14.48 39.37
N VAL A 5 3.00 15.66 39.89
CA VAL A 5 2.63 16.83 39.08
C VAL A 5 3.87 17.26 38.30
N ARG A 6 3.88 17.00 36.99
CA ARG A 6 4.98 17.41 36.11
C ARG A 6 5.01 18.95 36.02
N PRO A 7 6.18 19.59 36.10
CA PRO A 7 6.31 21.04 35.89
C PRO A 7 5.81 21.44 34.50
N LEU A 8 4.99 22.50 34.43
CA LEU A 8 4.37 23.01 33.19
C LEU A 8 5.38 23.38 32.10
N GLU A 9 6.63 23.69 32.49
CA GLU A 9 7.72 24.09 31.59
C GLU A 9 8.23 22.98 30.64
N GLN A 10 7.81 21.72 30.83
CA GLN A 10 8.24 20.59 29.99
C GLN A 10 7.18 20.07 29.01
N ILE A 11 5.97 20.63 28.99
CA ILE A 11 4.91 20.18 28.08
C ILE A 11 5.06 20.90 26.74
N GLN A 12 5.91 20.36 25.87
CA GLN A 12 5.96 20.78 24.47
C GLN A 12 4.73 20.21 23.75
N SER A 13 3.81 21.09 23.33
CA SER A 13 2.56 20.72 22.67
C SER A 13 2.75 19.82 21.45
N GLY A 14 3.86 19.95 20.71
CA GLY A 14 4.20 19.11 19.56
C GLY A 14 4.45 17.63 19.86
N ASN A 15 4.70 17.25 21.12
CA ASN A 15 4.96 15.87 21.51
C ASN A 15 3.67 15.08 21.85
N TYR A 16 2.52 15.74 21.81
CA TYR A 16 1.24 15.16 22.20
C TYR A 16 0.27 15.13 21.02
N ARG A 17 -0.44 14.00 20.89
CA ARG A 17 -1.52 13.84 19.93
C ARG A 17 -2.79 13.45 20.67
N ALA A 18 -3.85 14.21 20.48
CA ALA A 18 -5.17 13.94 21.06
C ALA A 18 -6.05 13.22 20.04
N PHE A 19 -6.85 12.25 20.51
CA PHE A 19 -7.86 11.56 19.73
C PHE A 19 -9.21 11.75 20.40
N LEU A 20 -10.23 12.13 19.64
CA LEU A 20 -11.60 12.26 20.11
C LEU A 20 -12.45 11.21 19.40
N TYR A 21 -13.14 10.38 20.19
CA TYR A 21 -14.04 9.35 19.69
C TYR A 21 -15.45 9.75 20.05
N ASP A 22 -16.28 9.97 19.03
CA ASP A 22 -17.70 10.29 19.20
C ASP A 22 -18.55 9.12 18.67
N HIS A 23 -19.30 8.49 19.56
CA HIS A 23 -20.15 7.33 19.23
C HIS A 23 -21.46 7.72 18.54
N LEU A 24 -21.85 9.01 18.56
CA LEU A 24 -23.04 9.54 17.88
C LEU A 24 -22.71 10.00 16.45
N MET A 25 -21.43 10.11 16.11
CA MET A 25 -20.95 10.50 14.78
C MET A 25 -21.16 9.36 13.77
N THR A 26 -22.40 9.24 13.27
CA THR A 26 -22.79 8.32 12.19
C THR A 26 -22.72 9.03 10.83
N GLN A 27 -22.50 8.27 9.74
CA GLN A 27 -22.35 8.79 8.36
C GLN A 27 -23.52 9.66 7.87
N THR A 28 -24.66 9.62 8.57
CA THR A 28 -25.92 10.26 8.20
C THR A 28 -26.19 11.62 8.87
N GLU A 29 -25.47 12.01 9.93
CA GLU A 29 -25.70 13.28 10.65
C GLU A 29 -24.50 14.24 10.65
N THR A 30 -23.65 14.22 9.61
CA THR A 30 -22.62 15.24 9.40
C THR A 30 -23.21 16.54 8.86
N ARG A 31 -23.97 17.25 9.70
CA ARG A 31 -24.41 18.63 9.44
C ARG A 31 -23.21 19.59 9.39
N PRO A 32 -23.30 20.74 8.69
CA PRO A 32 -22.27 21.79 8.67
C PRO A 32 -21.80 22.24 10.07
N ALA A 33 -22.68 22.20 11.07
CA ALA A 33 -22.36 22.56 12.45
C ALA A 33 -21.35 21.59 13.10
N ALA A 34 -21.45 20.29 12.81
CA ALA A 34 -20.49 19.30 13.31
C ALA A 34 -19.12 19.50 12.66
N SER A 35 -19.08 19.77 11.35
CA SER A 35 -17.82 20.13 10.66
C SER A 35 -17.18 21.39 11.25
N TYR A 36 -17.95 22.46 11.52
CA TYR A 36 -17.44 23.65 12.19
C TYR A 36 -16.90 23.33 13.59
N PHE A 37 -17.63 22.56 14.39
CA PHE A 37 -17.20 22.22 15.75
C PHE A 37 -15.90 21.41 15.77
N TYR A 38 -15.80 20.34 15.00
CA TYR A 38 -14.57 19.52 15.01
C TYR A 38 -13.41 20.20 14.30
N GLN A 39 -13.62 20.83 13.14
CA GLN A 39 -12.52 21.38 12.33
C GLN A 39 -12.15 22.81 12.70
N VAL A 40 -13.12 23.70 12.88
CA VAL A 40 -12.87 25.14 13.10
C VAL A 40 -12.71 25.46 14.58
N PHE A 41 -13.57 24.90 15.44
CA PHE A 41 -13.51 25.18 16.88
C PHE A 41 -12.45 24.35 17.60
N LEU A 42 -12.41 23.03 17.39
CA LEU A 42 -11.41 22.15 18.04
C LEU A 42 -10.10 22.02 17.26
N GLY A 43 -10.04 22.46 16.00
CA GLY A 43 -8.85 22.30 15.16
C GLY A 43 -8.53 20.84 14.80
N MET A 44 -9.51 19.94 14.88
CA MET A 44 -9.35 18.52 14.62
C MET A 44 -9.68 18.16 13.18
N SER A 45 -8.97 17.17 12.63
CA SER A 45 -9.33 16.52 11.38
C SER A 45 -9.86 15.11 11.63
N ILE A 46 -10.64 14.60 10.69
CA ILE A 46 -11.03 13.19 10.71
C ILE A 46 -9.77 12.38 10.43
N ALA A 47 -9.35 11.58 11.41
CA ALA A 47 -8.24 10.67 11.21
C ALA A 47 -8.58 9.70 10.06
N ALA A 48 -7.69 9.62 9.07
CA ALA A 48 -7.79 8.60 8.05
C ALA A 48 -7.85 7.22 8.70
N SER A 49 -8.78 6.38 8.27
CA SER A 49 -8.89 5.01 8.78
C SER A 49 -7.64 4.20 8.42
N SER A 50 -7.31 3.19 9.22
CA SER A 50 -6.21 2.25 8.94
C SER A 50 -6.31 1.64 7.54
N ARG A 51 -7.54 1.37 7.07
CA ARG A 51 -7.83 0.91 5.70
C ARG A 51 -7.37 1.90 4.64
N LYS A 52 -7.74 3.17 4.81
CA LYS A 52 -7.41 4.23 3.85
C LYS A 52 -5.92 4.51 3.85
N LEU A 53 -5.28 4.57 5.03
CA LEU A 53 -3.82 4.71 5.14
C LEU A 53 -3.09 3.53 4.48
N THR A 54 -3.57 2.30 4.68
CA THR A 54 -2.97 1.13 4.02
C THR A 54 -3.14 1.18 2.49
N GLN A 55 -4.29 1.64 2.01
CA GLN A 55 -4.52 1.86 0.58
C GLN A 55 -3.60 2.95 0.01
N ASP A 56 -3.50 4.09 0.69
CA ASP A 56 -2.66 5.22 0.26
C ASP A 56 -1.19 4.83 0.24
N PHE A 57 -0.74 4.11 1.28
CA PHE A 57 0.59 3.54 1.30
C PHE A 57 0.84 2.68 0.06
N PHE A 58 -0.07 1.75 -0.25
CA PHE A 58 0.06 0.89 -1.41
C PHE A 58 0.10 1.67 -2.74
N GLU A 59 -0.83 2.60 -2.94
CA GLU A 59 -0.96 3.34 -4.19
C GLU A 59 0.20 4.30 -4.43
N TRP A 60 0.59 5.06 -3.40
CA TRP A 60 1.68 6.03 -3.51
C TRP A 60 3.03 5.34 -3.63
N THR A 61 3.28 4.27 -2.88
CA THR A 61 4.52 3.49 -3.04
C THR A 61 4.62 2.88 -4.43
N ARG A 62 3.52 2.31 -4.92
CA ARG A 62 3.47 1.77 -6.28
C ARG A 62 3.75 2.84 -7.33
N ASN A 63 3.12 4.01 -7.19
CA ASN A 63 3.33 5.15 -8.09
C ASN A 63 4.78 5.65 -8.05
N PHE A 64 5.41 5.71 -6.87
CA PHE A 64 6.82 6.05 -6.72
C PHE A 64 7.72 5.06 -7.47
N ILE A 65 7.52 3.76 -7.28
CA ILE A 65 8.31 2.71 -7.96
C ILE A 65 8.14 2.83 -9.47
N ASP A 66 6.90 2.98 -9.96
CA ASP A 66 6.61 3.07 -11.40
C ASP A 66 7.33 4.26 -12.06
N ASN A 67 7.33 5.43 -11.40
CA ASN A 67 7.92 6.68 -11.91
C ASN A 67 9.41 6.86 -11.55
N SER A 68 10.00 5.93 -10.81
CA SER A 68 11.43 5.99 -10.51
C SER A 68 12.30 5.62 -11.72
N ASP A 69 13.55 6.05 -11.67
CA ASP A 69 14.66 5.70 -12.55
C ASP A 69 15.35 4.38 -12.17
N LEU A 70 14.67 3.53 -11.39
CA LEU A 70 15.13 2.16 -11.12
C LEU A 70 15.16 1.33 -12.40
N SER A 71 16.08 0.36 -12.46
CA SER A 71 16.05 -0.66 -13.50
C SER A 71 14.76 -1.47 -13.43
N ASP A 72 14.32 -2.01 -14.56
CA ASP A 72 13.10 -2.83 -14.64
C ASP A 72 13.11 -4.00 -13.64
N ASP A 73 14.27 -4.63 -13.41
CA ASP A 73 14.38 -5.74 -12.45
C ASP A 73 14.25 -5.24 -11.00
N ALA A 74 14.87 -4.10 -10.67
CA ALA A 74 14.72 -3.48 -9.36
C ALA A 74 13.28 -3.00 -9.11
N LYS A 75 12.56 -2.55 -10.15
CA LYS A 75 11.13 -2.21 -10.04
C LYS A 75 10.29 -3.45 -9.75
N LEU A 76 10.55 -4.56 -10.44
CA LEU A 76 9.86 -5.83 -10.19
C LEU A 76 10.06 -6.31 -8.74
N ASP A 77 11.31 -6.28 -8.27
CA ASP A 77 11.65 -6.67 -6.90
C ASP A 77 10.97 -5.75 -5.87
N ALA A 78 10.96 -4.43 -6.10
CA ALA A 78 10.30 -3.47 -5.21
C ALA A 78 8.77 -3.66 -5.17
N HIS A 79 8.14 -3.97 -6.30
CA HIS A 79 6.70 -4.27 -6.36
C HIS A 79 6.35 -5.56 -5.63
N GLU A 80 7.17 -6.61 -5.77
CA GLU A 80 6.96 -7.85 -5.02
C GLU A 80 7.21 -7.64 -3.52
N ALA A 81 8.24 -6.87 -3.15
CA ALA A 81 8.50 -6.49 -1.77
C ALA A 81 7.31 -5.75 -1.14
N LEU A 82 6.77 -4.71 -1.80
CA LEU A 82 5.57 -3.99 -1.35
C LEU A 82 4.40 -4.93 -1.06
N ARG A 83 4.17 -5.86 -1.99
CA ARG A 83 3.12 -6.85 -1.89
C ARG A 83 3.36 -7.81 -0.72
N VAL A 84 4.58 -8.29 -0.52
CA VAL A 84 4.95 -9.18 0.60
C VAL A 84 4.79 -8.46 1.93
N THR A 85 5.27 -7.22 2.07
CA THR A 85 5.11 -6.39 3.28
C THR A 85 3.64 -6.22 3.65
N LEU A 86 2.79 -5.94 2.67
CA LEU A 86 1.35 -5.77 2.91
C LEU A 86 0.64 -7.08 3.28
N LYS A 87 1.13 -8.22 2.78
CA LYS A 87 0.59 -9.55 3.11
C LYS A 87 1.23 -10.21 4.33
N SER A 88 2.28 -9.61 4.90
CA SER A 88 2.98 -10.15 6.08
C SER A 88 2.07 -10.17 7.32
N ALA A 89 2.47 -10.88 8.37
CA ALA A 89 1.76 -10.90 9.65
C ALA A 89 1.94 -9.60 10.47
N GLU A 90 2.77 -8.65 10.03
CA GLU A 90 3.03 -7.42 10.77
C GLU A 90 1.78 -6.55 10.88
N ALA A 91 1.43 -6.13 12.10
CA ALA A 91 0.23 -5.33 12.35
C ALA A 91 0.38 -3.85 11.96
N THR A 92 1.59 -3.41 11.59
CA THR A 92 1.89 -2.01 11.28
C THR A 92 2.68 -1.85 9.99
N ILE A 93 2.60 -0.68 9.39
CA ILE A 93 3.36 -0.26 8.21
C ILE A 93 4.19 0.96 8.60
N SER A 94 5.45 0.99 8.18
CA SER A 94 6.34 2.14 8.33
C SER A 94 7.02 2.44 6.99
N VAL A 95 6.89 3.69 6.54
CA VAL A 95 7.54 4.19 5.31
C VAL A 95 9.05 4.01 5.41
N ASN A 96 9.63 4.38 6.56
CA ASN A 96 11.07 4.30 6.77
C ASN A 96 11.57 2.84 6.73
N ASN A 97 10.86 1.92 7.41
CA ASN A 97 11.23 0.50 7.39
C ASN A 97 11.15 -0.08 5.98
N PHE A 98 10.10 0.26 5.22
CA PHE A 98 9.98 -0.19 3.84
C PHE A 98 11.14 0.33 2.97
N ALA A 99 11.46 1.62 3.08
CA ALA A 99 12.56 2.24 2.35
C ALA A 99 13.90 1.56 2.65
N GLN A 100 14.21 1.35 3.93
CA GLN A 100 15.48 0.76 4.35
C GLN A 100 15.65 -0.68 3.88
N ASN A 101 14.57 -1.47 3.93
CA ASN A 101 14.62 -2.90 3.65
C ASN A 101 14.49 -3.24 2.16
N HIS A 102 13.78 -2.42 1.39
CA HIS A 102 13.35 -2.79 0.04
C HIS A 102 13.72 -1.80 -1.06
N LEU A 103 14.27 -0.64 -0.72
CA LEU A 103 14.76 0.34 -1.71
C LEU A 103 16.28 0.52 -1.62
N PRO A 104 16.95 0.76 -2.76
CA PRO A 104 18.37 1.11 -2.79
C PRO A 104 18.61 2.44 -2.09
N GLN A 105 19.79 2.60 -1.49
CA GLN A 105 20.14 3.73 -0.62
C GLN A 105 19.87 5.09 -1.26
N GLU A 106 20.13 5.22 -2.56
CA GLU A 106 19.93 6.44 -3.34
C GLU A 106 18.47 6.89 -3.42
N LYS A 107 17.49 5.98 -3.27
CA LYS A 107 16.06 6.29 -3.38
C LYS A 107 15.34 6.39 -2.04
N ARG A 108 15.98 6.02 -0.93
CA ARG A 108 15.34 5.98 0.40
C ARG A 108 14.85 7.34 0.85
N THR A 109 15.72 8.35 0.73
CA THR A 109 15.41 9.73 1.14
C THR A 109 14.30 10.30 0.25
N THR A 110 14.45 10.21 -1.07
CA THR A 110 13.45 10.70 -2.03
C THR A 110 12.09 10.03 -1.86
N TYR A 111 12.05 8.73 -1.56
CA TYR A 111 10.80 8.04 -1.27
C TYR A 111 10.14 8.53 0.03
N THR A 112 10.93 8.74 1.08
CA THR A 112 10.41 9.24 2.36
C THR A 112 9.88 10.66 2.21
N GLU A 113 10.60 11.53 1.49
CA GLU A 113 10.18 12.90 1.15
C GLU A 113 8.91 12.89 0.30
N PHE A 114 8.82 12.03 -0.72
CA PHE A 114 7.61 11.87 -1.53
C PHE A 114 6.38 11.50 -0.68
N MET A 115 6.55 10.63 0.32
CA MET A 115 5.48 10.25 1.23
C MET A 115 5.10 11.39 2.18
N VAL A 116 6.06 12.22 2.61
CA VAL A 116 5.77 13.47 3.36
C VAL A 116 4.95 14.44 2.51
N GLU A 117 5.32 14.64 1.24
CA GLU A 117 4.61 15.53 0.31
C GLU A 117 3.17 15.07 0.04
N LYS A 118 2.90 13.76 0.14
CA LYS A 118 1.55 13.18 0.05
C LYS A 118 0.78 13.21 1.37
N ASP A 119 1.31 13.87 2.40
CA ASP A 119 0.71 13.94 3.74
C ASP A 119 0.56 12.55 4.40
N PHE A 120 1.45 11.60 4.06
CA PHE A 120 1.46 10.30 4.70
C PHE A 120 2.11 10.39 6.11
N PRO A 121 1.51 9.78 7.14
CA PRO A 121 2.08 9.80 8.48
C PRO A 121 3.48 9.20 8.55
N GLN A 122 4.42 9.92 9.19
CA GLN A 122 5.81 9.47 9.33
C GLN A 122 6.00 8.42 10.42
N ASN A 123 5.02 8.26 11.31
CA ASN A 123 4.99 7.20 12.31
C ASN A 123 4.43 5.89 11.74
N ALA A 124 4.66 4.79 12.46
CA ALA A 124 4.06 3.51 12.09
C ALA A 124 2.53 3.58 12.15
N VAL A 125 1.85 3.15 11.10
CA VAL A 125 0.39 3.12 10.99
C VAL A 125 -0.12 1.69 11.12
N SER A 126 -1.33 1.51 11.65
CA SER A 126 -1.96 0.18 11.72
C SER A 126 -2.31 -0.32 10.31
N LYS A 127 -1.95 -1.58 10.03
CA LYS A 127 -2.17 -2.23 8.74
C LYS A 127 -3.58 -2.82 8.67
N ASP A 128 -4.34 -2.42 7.66
CA ASP A 128 -5.62 -3.03 7.31
C ASP A 128 -5.78 -3.10 5.79
N ILE A 129 -5.68 -4.31 5.25
CA ILE A 129 -5.67 -4.55 3.81
C ILE A 129 -7.06 -4.60 3.17
N GLU A 130 -8.16 -4.41 3.91
CA GLU A 130 -9.52 -4.64 3.42
C GLU A 130 -9.82 -3.99 2.06
N TYR A 131 -9.39 -2.73 1.85
CA TYR A 131 -9.60 -1.99 0.59
C TYR A 131 -8.69 -2.43 -0.57
N ILE A 132 -7.59 -3.13 -0.28
CA ILE A 132 -6.62 -3.57 -1.29
C ILE A 132 -6.52 -5.08 -1.42
N LYS A 133 -7.36 -5.85 -0.71
CA LYS A 133 -7.37 -7.33 -0.73
C LYS A 133 -7.41 -7.91 -2.14
N THR A 134 -8.24 -7.36 -3.02
CA THR A 134 -8.37 -7.81 -4.42
C THR A 134 -7.11 -7.49 -5.22
N ARG A 135 -6.55 -6.29 -5.05
CA ARG A 135 -5.32 -5.85 -5.73
C ARG A 135 -4.07 -6.59 -5.26
N LEU A 136 -4.09 -7.09 -4.01
CA LEU A 136 -3.06 -7.98 -3.45
C LEU A 136 -3.25 -9.46 -3.81
N ARG A 137 -4.23 -9.84 -4.66
CA ARG A 137 -4.34 -11.24 -5.14
C ARG A 137 -3.17 -11.59 -6.05
N LYS A 138 -2.64 -12.81 -5.91
CA LYS A 138 -1.43 -13.25 -6.61
C LYS A 138 -1.76 -13.31 -8.10
N ARG A 139 -0.85 -12.79 -8.94
CA ARG A 139 -0.88 -13.08 -10.38
C ARG A 139 -1.02 -14.59 -10.53
N ARG A 140 -1.93 -15.04 -11.40
CA ARG A 140 -2.07 -16.47 -11.65
C ARG A 140 -0.81 -16.94 -12.38
N SER A 141 -0.20 -18.03 -11.91
CA SER A 141 0.94 -18.65 -12.55
C SER A 141 0.49 -19.95 -13.20
N TYR A 142 0.77 -20.09 -14.49
CA TYR A 142 0.58 -21.32 -15.25
C TYR A 142 1.95 -21.96 -15.44
N GLY A 143 2.21 -23.06 -14.74
CA GLY A 143 3.44 -23.83 -14.85
C GLY A 143 3.29 -24.93 -15.89
N PHE A 144 4.26 -25.03 -16.78
CA PHE A 144 4.36 -26.07 -17.80
C PHE A 144 5.34 -27.16 -17.36
N SER A 145 5.21 -28.36 -17.94
CA SER A 145 6.01 -29.55 -17.56
C SER A 145 7.51 -29.37 -17.72
N ASN A 146 7.94 -28.48 -18.62
CA ASN A 146 9.33 -28.15 -18.90
C ASN A 146 9.90 -27.01 -18.02
N GLY A 147 9.12 -26.54 -17.03
CA GLY A 147 9.55 -25.46 -16.13
C GLY A 147 9.29 -24.04 -16.66
N VAL A 148 8.70 -23.88 -17.85
CA VAL A 148 8.20 -22.57 -18.31
C VAL A 148 7.05 -22.13 -17.41
N VAL A 149 7.00 -20.84 -17.07
CA VAL A 149 5.93 -20.26 -16.25
C VAL A 149 5.36 -19.03 -16.93
N ILE A 150 4.03 -18.98 -17.09
CA ILE A 150 3.31 -17.79 -17.57
C ILE A 150 2.61 -17.12 -16.39
N LEU A 151 2.89 -15.83 -16.19
CA LEU A 151 2.29 -15.01 -15.13
C LEU A 151 1.24 -14.09 -15.72
N THR A 152 -0.01 -14.23 -15.29
CA THR A 152 -1.12 -13.38 -15.76
C THR A 152 -1.68 -12.52 -14.62
N PRO A 153 -2.29 -11.37 -14.93
CA PRO A 153 -3.14 -10.67 -13.98
C PRO A 153 -4.19 -11.63 -13.36
N PRO A 154 -4.55 -11.44 -12.09
CA PRO A 154 -5.49 -12.33 -11.39
C PRO A 154 -6.93 -12.25 -11.96
N GLU A 155 -7.26 -11.13 -12.57
CA GLU A 155 -8.58 -10.81 -13.11
C GLU A 155 -8.63 -11.12 -14.61
N HIS A 156 -9.73 -11.71 -15.08
CA HIS A 156 -10.06 -11.82 -16.51
C HIS A 156 -9.04 -12.59 -17.38
N THR A 157 -8.36 -13.61 -16.87
CA THR A 157 -7.36 -14.36 -17.66
C THR A 157 -7.92 -14.98 -18.95
N GLN A 158 -9.17 -15.44 -18.95
CA GLN A 158 -9.86 -15.96 -20.13
C GLN A 158 -10.04 -14.90 -21.23
N ASP A 159 -10.06 -13.62 -20.85
CA ASP A 159 -10.20 -12.51 -21.79
C ASP A 159 -8.88 -12.17 -22.49
N TYR A 160 -7.74 -12.57 -21.90
CA TYR A 160 -6.40 -12.27 -22.39
C TYR A 160 -5.66 -13.49 -22.97
N MET A 161 -6.01 -14.70 -22.56
CA MET A 161 -5.25 -15.89 -22.90
C MET A 161 -6.14 -17.13 -23.01
N GLU A 162 -5.87 -17.94 -24.03
CA GLU A 162 -6.45 -19.26 -24.23
C GLU A 162 -5.34 -20.32 -24.22
N ILE A 163 -5.57 -21.42 -23.51
CA ILE A 163 -4.64 -22.55 -23.41
C ILE A 163 -5.34 -23.78 -23.97
N ALA A 164 -4.78 -24.36 -25.02
CA ALA A 164 -5.30 -25.59 -25.63
C ALA A 164 -4.21 -26.67 -25.65
N PRO A 165 -4.51 -27.89 -25.15
CA PRO A 165 -3.63 -29.04 -25.38
C PRO A 165 -3.72 -29.48 -26.84
N THR A 166 -2.61 -29.88 -27.42
CA THR A 166 -2.57 -30.53 -28.75
C THR A 166 -2.88 -32.03 -28.62
N GLU A 167 -3.43 -32.64 -29.68
CA GLU A 167 -3.85 -34.06 -29.69
C GLU A 167 -2.71 -35.03 -29.36
N ASP A 168 -1.48 -34.67 -29.72
CA ASP A 168 -0.28 -35.49 -29.47
C ASP A 168 0.27 -35.37 -28.02
N GLY A 169 -0.25 -34.43 -27.22
CA GLY A 169 0.15 -34.22 -25.82
C GLY A 169 1.58 -33.69 -25.60
N GLU A 170 2.40 -33.58 -26.66
CA GLU A 170 3.79 -33.11 -26.59
C GLU A 170 3.89 -31.59 -26.40
N TYR A 171 2.96 -30.84 -26.99
CA TYR A 171 2.93 -29.39 -26.95
C TYR A 171 1.68 -28.87 -26.24
N THR A 172 1.77 -27.65 -25.71
CA THR A 172 0.62 -26.87 -25.26
C THR A 172 0.63 -25.56 -26.01
N VAL A 173 -0.47 -25.24 -26.71
CA VAL A 173 -0.60 -24.00 -27.47
C VAL A 173 -1.21 -22.95 -26.55
N VAL A 174 -0.51 -21.81 -26.42
CA VAL A 174 -0.98 -20.65 -25.66
C VAL A 174 -1.20 -19.49 -26.61
N LEU A 175 -2.45 -19.05 -26.73
CA LEU A 175 -2.84 -17.90 -27.52
C LEU A 175 -3.00 -16.69 -26.61
N ILE A 176 -2.18 -15.66 -26.82
CA ILE A 176 -2.23 -14.41 -26.04
C ILE A 176 -2.87 -13.32 -26.91
N LYS A 177 -3.97 -12.74 -26.43
CA LYS A 177 -4.65 -11.60 -27.07
C LYS A 177 -3.89 -10.31 -26.78
N GLY A 178 -2.75 -10.13 -27.43
CA GLY A 178 -1.90 -8.96 -27.27
C GLY A 178 -0.69 -9.00 -28.20
N GLN A 179 -0.02 -7.85 -28.36
CA GLN A 179 1.24 -7.76 -29.10
C GLN A 179 2.42 -7.82 -28.13
N LEU A 180 3.48 -8.53 -28.52
CA LEU A 180 4.73 -8.57 -27.76
C LEU A 180 5.37 -7.17 -27.79
N GLN A 181 5.48 -6.52 -26.64
CA GLN A 181 6.09 -5.18 -26.55
C GLN A 181 7.56 -5.20 -26.15
N GLN A 182 7.96 -6.17 -25.33
CA GLN A 182 9.34 -6.33 -24.88
C GLN A 182 9.64 -7.82 -24.67
N GLN A 183 10.86 -8.21 -25.00
CA GLN A 183 11.46 -9.49 -24.65
C GLN A 183 12.80 -9.15 -24.00
N LYS A 184 12.95 -9.48 -22.72
CA LYS A 184 14.21 -9.39 -21.99
C LYS A 184 14.99 -10.69 -22.11
#